data_AF-A0A942XZP1-F1
#
_entry.id   AF-A0A942XZP1-F1
#
_cell.length_a   1.000
_cell.length_b   1.000
_cell.length_c   1.000
_cell.angle_alpha   90.00
_cell.angle_beta   90.00
_cell.angle_gamma   90.00
#
_symmetry.space_group_name_H-M   'P 1'
#
loop_
_entity.id
_entity.type
_entity.pdbx_description
1 polymer ?
#
loop_
_entity_poly.entity_id
_entity_poly.type
_entity_poly.pdbx_seq_one_letter_code
_entity_poly.pdbx_strand_id
1 'polypeptide(L)'
;MYISEHLKWRILIARALKSFHFESENANRNLKRVFEVFGKYLLGTTYDTFLTYLNKEKYDISELKLPPYILIALKLLDAIRLTCDRLHARRPNVSWTLTAIVEELLAVVREKEKGHPDRKNRVD
;
A
#
# COMPACT_ATOMS: atom_id res chain seq x y z
N MET A 1 -27.64 4.69 -5.36
CA MET A 1 -27.44 3.62 -4.36
C MET A 1 -26.66 4.19 -3.19
N TYR A 2 -27.18 4.07 -1.96
CA TYR A 2 -26.43 4.51 -0.77
C TYR A 2 -25.19 3.64 -0.60
N ILE A 3 -24.01 4.26 -0.56
CA ILE A 3 -22.74 3.59 -0.29
C ILE A 3 -22.47 3.81 1.20
N SER A 4 -22.38 2.73 1.98
CA SER A 4 -22.04 2.83 3.40
C SER A 4 -20.69 3.52 3.57
N GLU A 5 -20.53 4.26 4.67
CA GLU A 5 -19.31 5.02 4.94
C GLU A 5 -18.06 4.11 4.96
N HIS A 6 -18.16 2.92 5.57
CA HIS A 6 -17.10 1.92 5.55
C HIS A 6 -16.71 1.47 4.14
N LEU A 7 -17.68 1.36 3.23
CA LEU A 7 -17.42 1.00 1.84
C LEU A 7 -16.67 2.11 1.11
N LYS A 8 -17.00 3.39 1.34
CA LYS A 8 -16.26 4.54 0.79
C LYS A 8 -14.79 4.50 1.22
N TRP A 9 -14.51 4.23 2.50
CA TRP A 9 -13.14 4.11 3.02
C TRP A 9 -12.36 2.95 2.40
N ARG A 10 -12.98 1.77 2.24
CA ARG A 10 -12.36 0.62 1.57
C ARG A 10 -12.00 0.93 0.11
N ILE A 11 -12.89 1.62 -0.61
CA ILE A 11 -12.64 2.04 -1.99
C ILE A 11 -11.46 3.01 -2.05
N LEU A 12 -11.40 4.00 -1.16
CA LEU A 12 -10.27 4.94 -1.09
C LEU A 12 -8.94 4.22 -0.83
N ILE A 13 -8.90 3.32 0.16
CA ILE A 13 -7.70 2.54 0.46
C ILE A 13 -7.29 1.69 -0.76
N ALA A 14 -8.24 1.03 -1.42
CA ALA A 14 -7.95 0.23 -2.62
C ALA A 14 -7.33 1.07 -3.75
N ARG A 15 -7.86 2.27 -4.01
CA ARG A 15 -7.33 3.19 -5.02
C ARG A 15 -5.94 3.71 -4.64
N ALA A 16 -5.71 4.02 -3.37
CA ALA A 16 -4.39 4.41 -2.87
C ALA A 16 -3.37 3.28 -2.99
N LEU A 17 -3.74 2.04 -2.67
CA LEU A 17 -2.88 0.85 -2.85
C LEU A 17 -2.45 0.67 -4.31
N LYS A 18 -3.40 0.78 -5.25
CA LYS A 18 -3.07 0.79 -6.68
C LYS A 18 -2.13 1.94 -7.02
N SER A 19 -2.42 3.16 -6.55
CA SER A 19 -1.60 4.34 -6.90
C SER A 19 -0.16 4.24 -6.42
N PHE A 20 0.11 3.60 -5.27
CA PHE A 20 1.45 3.59 -4.69
C PHE A 20 2.29 2.36 -5.04
N HIS A 21 1.65 1.20 -5.25
CA HIS A 21 2.37 -0.08 -5.32
C HIS A 21 2.23 -0.79 -6.66
N PHE A 22 1.48 -0.24 -7.62
CA PHE A 22 1.33 -0.79 -8.95
C PHE A 22 2.41 -0.28 -9.91
N GLU A 23 2.94 -1.17 -10.73
CA GLU A 23 3.88 -0.86 -11.83
C GLU A 23 3.36 -1.46 -13.15
N SER A 24 3.59 -0.74 -14.25
CA SER A 24 2.92 -0.97 -15.55
C SER A 24 3.39 -2.20 -16.32
N GLU A 25 4.57 -2.75 -16.03
CA GLU A 25 5.22 -3.81 -16.82
C GLU A 25 4.38 -5.10 -16.95
N ASN A 26 3.52 -5.40 -15.97
CA ASN A 26 2.47 -6.41 -16.11
C ASN A 26 1.30 -6.07 -15.18
N ALA A 27 0.38 -5.26 -15.68
CA ALA A 27 -0.71 -4.70 -14.89
C ALA A 27 -1.51 -5.74 -14.10
N ASN A 28 -1.95 -6.83 -14.73
CA ASN A 28 -2.81 -7.81 -14.07
C ASN A 28 -2.07 -8.60 -12.99
N ARG A 29 -0.84 -9.05 -13.28
CA ARG A 29 -0.03 -9.78 -12.30
C ARG A 29 0.40 -8.87 -11.15
N ASN A 30 0.69 -7.61 -11.45
CA ASN A 30 1.08 -6.65 -10.45
C ASN A 30 -0.09 -6.22 -9.56
N LEU A 31 -1.27 -5.97 -10.14
CA LEU A 31 -2.46 -5.62 -9.38
C LEU A 31 -2.91 -6.76 -8.46
N LYS A 32 -2.84 -8.01 -8.96
CA LYS A 32 -3.08 -9.20 -8.14
C LYS A 32 -2.07 -9.30 -6.99
N ARG A 33 -0.79 -9.03 -7.24
CA ARG A 33 0.24 -8.97 -6.20
C ARG A 33 -0.04 -7.88 -5.16
N VAL A 34 -0.38 -6.66 -5.58
CA VAL A 34 -0.75 -5.55 -4.66
C VAL A 34 -1.91 -5.97 -3.76
N PHE A 35 -2.91 -6.64 -4.33
CA PHE A 35 -4.01 -7.20 -3.55
C PHE A 35 -3.54 -8.30 -2.59
N GLU A 36 -2.81 -9.31 -3.06
CA GLU A 36 -2.38 -10.45 -2.24
C GLU A 36 -1.48 -10.05 -1.08
N VAL A 37 -0.59 -9.07 -1.32
CA VAL A 37 0.38 -8.60 -0.33
C VAL A 37 -0.25 -7.62 0.65
N PHE A 38 -1.11 -6.69 0.20
CA PHE A 38 -1.65 -5.63 1.04
C PHE A 38 -3.18 -5.62 1.10
N GLY A 39 -3.84 -5.61 -0.07
CA GLY A 39 -5.29 -5.40 -0.17
C GLY A 39 -6.13 -6.43 0.59
N LYS A 40 -5.76 -7.72 0.52
CA LYS A 40 -6.44 -8.83 1.19
C LYS A 40 -6.58 -8.58 2.69
N TYR A 41 -5.51 -8.13 3.34
CA TYR A 41 -5.45 -7.94 4.79
C TYR A 41 -6.10 -6.62 5.22
N LEU A 42 -5.91 -5.55 4.45
CA LEU A 42 -6.41 -4.22 4.80
C LEU A 42 -7.91 -4.05 4.52
N LEU A 43 -8.45 -4.74 3.51
CA LEU A 43 -9.83 -4.56 3.06
C LEU A 43 -10.74 -5.69 3.51
N GLY A 44 -10.19 -6.88 3.77
CA GLY A 44 -10.97 -8.06 4.15
C GLY A 44 -11.97 -8.49 3.07
N THR A 45 -11.57 -8.42 1.79
CA THR A 45 -12.42 -8.75 0.64
C THR A 45 -11.74 -9.72 -0.32
N THR A 46 -12.49 -10.20 -1.32
CA THR A 46 -11.94 -10.96 -2.45
C THR A 46 -11.23 -10.05 -3.47
N TYR A 47 -10.46 -10.65 -4.38
CA TYR A 47 -9.81 -9.93 -5.48
C TYR A 47 -10.83 -9.29 -6.43
N ASP A 48 -11.92 -10.00 -6.76
CA ASP A 48 -12.96 -9.46 -7.65
C ASP A 48 -13.67 -8.24 -7.04
N THR A 49 -13.88 -8.27 -5.72
CA THR A 49 -14.40 -7.11 -4.97
C THR A 49 -13.41 -5.95 -5.00
N PHE A 50 -12.11 -6.24 -4.86
CA PHE A 50 -11.05 -5.22 -4.99
C PHE A 50 -11.02 -4.59 -6.38
N LEU A 51 -11.12 -5.38 -7.46
CA LEU A 51 -11.24 -4.86 -8.83
C LEU A 51 -12.46 -3.96 -8.98
N THR A 52 -13.58 -4.34 -8.36
CA THR A 52 -14.81 -3.55 -8.35
C THR A 52 -14.60 -2.19 -7.68
N TYR A 53 -13.77 -2.08 -6.63
CA TYR A 53 -13.44 -0.80 -5.98
C TYR A 53 -12.61 0.13 -6.86
N LEU A 54 -11.83 -0.43 -7.78
CA LEU A 54 -11.01 0.34 -8.72
C LEU A 54 -11.82 0.90 -9.88
N ASN A 55 -13.03 0.41 -10.11
CA ASN A 55 -13.93 0.95 -11.12
C ASN A 55 -14.44 2.35 -10.70
N LYS A 56 -14.04 3.38 -11.45
CA LYS A 56 -14.41 4.78 -11.20
C LYS A 56 -15.85 5.10 -11.60
N GLU A 57 -16.38 4.41 -12.60
CA GLU A 57 -17.75 4.61 -13.09
C GLU A 57 -18.78 4.06 -12.10
N LYS A 58 -18.40 3.03 -11.33
CA LYS A 58 -19.27 2.40 -10.35
C LYS A 58 -19.38 3.18 -9.04
N TYR A 59 -18.32 3.88 -8.64
CA TYR A 59 -18.26 4.60 -7.37
C TYR A 59 -17.64 5.97 -7.54
N ASP A 60 -18.47 7.01 -7.43
CA ASP A 60 -18.00 8.38 -7.27
C ASP A 60 -17.66 8.66 -5.80
N ILE A 61 -16.39 8.90 -5.55
CA ILE A 61 -15.81 9.24 -4.24
C ILE A 61 -14.75 10.34 -4.41
N SER A 62 -14.86 11.13 -5.47
CA SER A 62 -13.87 12.15 -5.87
C SER A 62 -13.65 13.23 -4.80
N GLU A 63 -14.69 13.54 -4.02
CA GLU A 63 -14.63 14.54 -2.95
C GLU A 63 -13.98 14.01 -1.65
N LEU A 64 -13.84 12.68 -1.50
CA LEU A 64 -13.30 12.07 -0.29
C LEU A 64 -11.79 11.94 -0.37
N LYS A 65 -11.12 12.29 0.74
CA LYS A 65 -9.67 12.16 0.91
C LYS A 65 -9.34 11.33 2.12
N LEU A 66 -8.32 10.48 2.00
CA LEU A 66 -7.77 9.77 3.14
C LEU A 66 -7.09 10.78 4.09
N PRO A 67 -7.22 10.59 5.42
CA PRO A 67 -6.41 11.34 6.37
C PRO A 67 -4.91 11.19 6.07
N PRO A 68 -4.09 12.25 6.23
CA PRO A 68 -2.68 12.22 5.84
C PRO A 68 -1.87 11.07 6.46
N TYR A 69 -2.11 10.75 7.73
CA TYR A 69 -1.40 9.66 8.42
C TYR A 69 -1.72 8.27 7.83
N ILE A 70 -2.96 8.05 7.36
CA ILE A 70 -3.31 6.82 6.63
C ILE A 70 -2.57 6.78 5.31
N LEU A 71 -2.56 7.88 4.56
CA LEU A 71 -1.88 7.97 3.28
C LEU A 71 -0.38 7.65 3.40
N ILE A 72 0.29 8.20 4.42
CA ILE A 72 1.70 7.93 4.71
C ILE A 72 1.91 6.46 5.05
N ALA A 73 1.08 5.89 5.93
CA ALA A 73 1.15 4.47 6.28
C ALA A 73 1.02 3.57 5.04
N LEU A 74 0.08 3.88 4.14
CA LEU A 74 -0.10 3.13 2.88
C LEU A 74 1.11 3.24 1.96
N LYS A 75 1.75 4.41 1.86
CA LYS A 75 2.99 4.58 1.06
C LYS A 75 4.15 3.74 1.62
N LEU A 76 4.25 3.61 2.94
CA LEU A 76 5.33 2.89 3.61
C LEU A 76 5.19 1.37 3.59
N LEU A 77 4.04 0.81 3.18
CA LEU A 77 3.77 -0.63 3.29
C LEU A 77 4.85 -1.52 2.69
N ASP A 78 5.38 -1.20 1.50
CA ASP A 78 6.42 -2.04 0.89
C ASP A 78 7.78 -1.88 1.58
N ALA A 79 8.09 -0.69 2.13
CA ALA A 79 9.26 -0.51 2.96
C ALA A 79 9.14 -1.26 4.30
N ILE A 80 7.97 -1.24 4.93
CA ILE A 80 7.66 -2.00 6.14
C ILE A 80 7.78 -3.50 5.87
N ARG A 81 7.21 -4.00 4.77
CA ARG A 81 7.32 -5.41 4.37
C ARG A 81 8.78 -5.84 4.24
N LEU A 82 9.58 -5.07 3.49
CA LEU A 82 11.00 -5.37 3.31
C LEU A 82 11.78 -5.30 4.63
N THR A 83 11.43 -4.35 5.51
CA THR A 83 12.00 -4.24 6.86
C THR A 83 11.76 -5.53 7.65
N CYS A 84 10.52 -6.02 7.66
CA CYS A 84 10.17 -7.29 8.31
C CYS A 84 10.92 -8.47 7.71
N ASP A 85 11.01 -8.56 6.37
CA ASP A 85 11.75 -9.61 5.68
C ASP A 85 13.23 -9.62 6.09
N ARG A 86 13.88 -8.44 6.16
CA ARG A 86 15.28 -8.28 6.57
C ARG A 86 15.53 -8.62 8.03
N LEU A 87 14.68 -8.11 8.93
CA LEU A 87 14.78 -8.39 10.37
C LEU A 87 14.59 -9.88 10.65
N HIS A 88 13.62 -10.52 9.97
CA HIS A 88 13.38 -11.95 10.06
C HIS A 88 14.56 -12.78 9.55
N ALA A 89 15.17 -12.38 8.44
CA ALA A 89 16.36 -13.05 7.92
C ALA A 89 17.57 -12.96 8.87
N ARG A 90 17.75 -11.83 9.58
CA ARG A 90 18.87 -11.65 10.53
C ARG A 90 18.66 -12.41 11.84
N ARG A 91 17.45 -12.37 12.39
CA ARG A 91 17.10 -12.99 13.67
C ARG A 91 15.67 -13.54 13.62
N PRO A 92 15.47 -14.77 13.14
CA PRO A 92 14.16 -15.40 13.17
C PRO A 92 13.71 -15.59 14.62
N ASN A 93 12.42 -15.39 14.89
CA ASN A 93 11.73 -15.66 16.16
C ASN A 93 12.11 -14.78 17.38
N VAL A 94 12.72 -13.61 17.16
CA VAL A 94 12.97 -12.63 18.22
C VAL A 94 11.94 -11.51 18.15
N SER A 95 11.39 -11.10 19.31
CA SER A 95 10.59 -9.87 19.39
C SER A 95 11.50 -8.67 19.16
N TRP A 96 11.26 -7.92 18.08
CA TRP A 96 12.01 -6.71 17.78
C TRP A 96 11.46 -5.53 18.56
N THR A 97 12.34 -4.71 19.12
CA THR A 97 11.93 -3.45 19.74
C THR A 97 11.43 -2.48 18.67
N LEU A 98 10.55 -1.55 19.05
CA LEU A 98 10.08 -0.52 18.13
C LEU A 98 11.24 0.28 17.53
N THR A 99 12.26 0.59 18.33
CA THR A 99 13.48 1.27 17.89
C THR A 99 14.19 0.51 16.76
N ALA A 100 14.40 -0.80 16.91
CA ALA A 100 15.06 -1.61 15.89
C ALA A 100 14.27 -1.66 14.57
N ILE A 101 12.93 -1.70 14.67
CA ILE A 101 12.05 -1.64 13.49
C ILE A 101 12.18 -0.29 12.79
N VAL A 102 12.17 0.82 13.54
CA VAL A 102 12.27 2.17 12.98
C VAL A 102 13.64 2.40 12.34
N GLU A 103 14.73 1.94 12.95
CA GLU A 103 16.09 2.06 12.41
C GLU A 103 16.24 1.32 11.08
N GLU A 104 15.78 0.06 11.00
CA GLU A 104 15.84 -0.71 9.76
C GLU A 104 14.90 -0.13 8.69
N LEU A 105 13.70 0.32 9.07
CA LEU A 105 12.78 1.00 8.15
C LEU A 105 13.42 2.25 7.55
N LEU A 106 14.09 3.07 8.37
CA LEU A 106 14.78 4.25 7.91
C LEU A 106 15.93 3.89 6.94
N ALA A 107 16.66 2.80 7.20
CA ALA A 107 17.68 2.30 6.27
C ALA A 107 17.06 1.87 4.92
N VAL A 108 15.98 1.10 4.95
CA VAL A 108 15.24 0.65 3.75
C VAL A 108 14.73 1.84 2.92
N VAL A 109 14.13 2.85 3.57
CA VAL A 109 13.63 4.05 2.89
C VAL A 109 14.78 4.81 2.21
N ARG A 110 15.89 5.03 2.92
CA ARG A 110 17.07 5.70 2.37
C ARG A 110 17.68 4.96 1.17
N GLU A 111 17.71 3.64 1.21
CA GLU A 111 18.19 2.83 0.08
C GLU A 111 17.29 2.97 -1.15
N LYS A 112 15.97 2.95 -0.95
CA LYS A 112 14.99 3.14 -2.03
C LYS A 112 15.08 4.52 -2.67
N GLU A 113 15.31 5.56 -1.89
CA GLU A 113 15.55 6.92 -2.40
C GLU A 113 16.83 6.99 -3.25
N LYS A 114 17.91 6.31 -2.83
CA LYS A 114 19.17 6.27 -3.58
C LYS A 114 19.06 5.46 -4.88
N GLY A 115 18.25 4.42 -4.91
CA GLY A 115 18.03 3.58 -6.10
C GLY A 115 17.11 4.19 -7.17
N HIS A 116 16.35 5.25 -6.84
CA HIS A 116 15.40 5.89 -7.75
C HIS A 116 15.52 7.44 -7.72
N PRO A 117 16.59 8.03 -8.27
CA PRO A 117 16.72 9.48 -8.34
C PRO A 117 15.63 10.18 -9.21
N ASP A 118 14.94 9.44 -10.09
CA ASP A 118 14.03 10.01 -11.11
C ASP A 118 12.53 9.81 -10.92
N ARG A 119 12.06 9.16 -9.84
CA ARG A 119 10.61 9.17 -9.50
C ARG A 119 10.23 10.45 -8.75
N LYS A 120 10.69 11.61 -9.24
CA LYS A 120 10.25 12.92 -8.77
C LYS A 120 8.81 13.15 -9.26
N ASN A 121 7.88 13.23 -8.31
CA ASN A 121 6.64 13.98 -8.40
C ASN A 121 5.86 13.87 -9.72
N ARG A 122 5.12 12.78 -9.92
CA ARG A 122 3.94 12.82 -10.79
C ARG A 122 2.70 12.75 -9.91
N VAL A 123 2.29 13.92 -9.43
CA VAL A 123 0.94 14.18 -8.97
C VAL A 123 0.18 14.61 -10.22
N ASP A 124 -0.57 13.68 -10.82
CA ASP A 124 -1.66 14.02 -11.74
C ASP A 124 -2.97 14.00 -10.94
#